data_AF-A0A9X1MBA8-F1
#
_entry.id   AF-A0A9X1MBA8-F1
#
_cell.length_a   1.000
_cell.length_b   1.000
_cell.length_c   1.000
_cell.angle_alpha   90.00
_cell.angle_beta   90.00
_cell.angle_gamma   90.00
#
_symmetry.space_group_name_H-M   'P 1'
#
loop_
_entity.id
_entity.type
_entity.pdbx_description
1 polymer ?
#
loop_
_entity_poly.entity_id
_entity_poly.type
_entity_poly.pdbx_seq_one_letter_code
_entity_poly.pdbx_strand_id
1 'polypeptide(L)'
;MGHTPAARDPDRGETLLQKLDRNWTDLLQELRVLQTGIQILTGFLLTLPFQQRFAELTRVQVAIYLCLVVLSVLVTAVLISTVVMHRTFFRQGIKRDLVRSSDVLLRATLVLVGLILIGTIGLIFDIVLSGMAGAVAALAMGAAVGLLWLLLPLRLRRRALRNRNRNHSRQSAIRRQPKGGHPQRGARPSDGGGGNGRS
;
A
#
# COMPACT_ATOMS: atom_id res chain seq x y z
N MET A 1 28.88 -15.12 31.15
CA MET A 1 27.88 -15.72 30.23
C MET A 1 26.77 -14.70 30.05
N GLY A 2 26.74 -14.00 28.91
CA GLY A 2 25.75 -12.96 28.62
C GLY A 2 24.45 -13.58 28.07
N HIS A 3 23.33 -13.30 28.71
CA HIS A 3 22.00 -13.65 28.22
C HIS A 3 21.67 -12.77 27.01
N THR A 4 21.61 -13.36 25.82
CA THR A 4 20.95 -12.76 24.66
C THR A 4 19.44 -12.79 24.94
N PRO A 5 18.74 -11.65 25.06
CA PRO A 5 17.29 -11.65 25.17
C PRO A 5 16.74 -12.20 23.86
N ALA A 6 16.01 -13.30 23.92
CA ALA A 6 15.23 -13.79 22.80
C ALA A 6 14.33 -12.65 22.30
N ALA A 7 14.55 -12.21 21.06
CA ALA A 7 13.72 -11.22 20.41
C ALA A 7 12.26 -11.69 20.48
N ARG A 8 11.46 -11.05 21.33
CA ARG A 8 10.02 -11.29 21.41
C ARG A 8 9.44 -10.89 20.06
N ASP A 9 8.89 -11.87 19.35
CA ASP A 9 8.17 -11.68 18.10
C ASP A 9 6.98 -10.73 18.35
N PRO A 10 7.02 -9.47 17.88
CA PRO A 10 6.04 -8.43 18.26
C PRO A 10 4.62 -8.74 17.76
N ASP A 11 4.47 -9.72 16.87
CA ASP A 11 3.18 -10.20 16.36
C ASP A 11 2.42 -11.10 17.35
N ARG A 12 3.06 -11.58 18.42
CA ARG A 12 2.50 -12.59 19.34
C ARG A 12 1.69 -11.93 20.46
N GLY A 13 0.52 -11.37 20.12
CA GLY A 13 -0.44 -10.80 21.08
C GLY A 13 -1.25 -9.59 20.59
N GLU A 14 -1.00 -9.12 19.37
CA GLU A 14 -1.61 -7.90 18.83
C GLU A 14 -3.06 -8.14 18.37
N THR A 15 -4.00 -7.29 18.80
CA THR A 15 -5.40 -7.35 18.36
C THR A 15 -5.55 -6.90 16.90
N LEU A 16 -6.59 -7.37 16.19
CA LEU A 16 -6.87 -6.93 14.80
C LEU A 16 -6.99 -5.41 14.66
N LEU A 17 -7.46 -4.73 15.71
CA LEU A 17 -7.57 -3.27 15.74
C LEU A 17 -6.20 -2.59 15.85
N GLN A 18 -5.29 -3.11 16.68
CA GLN A 18 -3.92 -2.59 16.75
C GLN A 18 -3.16 -2.78 15.42
N LYS A 19 -3.33 -3.92 14.75
CA LYS A 19 -2.70 -4.15 13.43
C LYS A 19 -3.17 -3.16 12.38
N LEU A 20 -4.47 -2.86 12.35
CA LEU A 20 -5.03 -1.87 11.43
C LEU A 20 -4.53 -0.45 11.73
N ASP A 21 -4.41 -0.10 13.01
CA ASP A 21 -3.91 1.21 13.47
C ASP A 21 -2.43 1.43 13.13
N ARG A 22 -1.59 0.40 13.31
CA ARG A 22 -0.18 0.43 12.89
C ARG A 22 -0.06 0.58 11.36
N ASN A 23 -0.74 -0.30 10.61
CA ASN A 23 -0.71 -0.23 9.14
C ASN A 23 -1.25 1.12 8.62
N TRP A 24 -2.25 1.70 9.28
CA TRP A 24 -2.77 3.01 8.94
C TRP A 24 -1.76 4.12 9.21
N THR A 25 -1.07 4.06 10.35
CA THR A 25 0.00 5.01 10.69
C THR A 25 1.12 4.96 9.66
N ASP A 26 1.52 3.75 9.23
CA ASP A 26 2.49 3.54 8.16
C ASP A 26 1.99 4.15 6.82
N LEU A 27 0.71 3.90 6.47
CA LEU A 27 0.09 4.50 5.29
C LEU A 27 0.03 6.02 5.35
N LEU A 28 -0.27 6.62 6.51
CA LEU A 28 -0.27 8.08 6.68
C LEU A 28 1.14 8.66 6.55
N GLN A 29 2.17 7.93 6.96
CA GLN A 29 3.56 8.33 6.76
C GLN A 29 3.93 8.28 5.27
N GLU A 30 3.60 7.20 4.56
CA GLU A 30 3.77 7.10 3.11
C GLU A 30 3.00 8.21 2.37
N LEU A 31 1.76 8.47 2.81
CA LEU A 31 0.90 9.53 2.25
C LEU A 31 1.49 10.91 2.50
N ARG A 32 2.14 11.14 3.64
CA ARG A 32 2.83 12.40 3.94
C ARG A 32 4.02 12.63 3.01
N VAL A 33 4.76 11.59 2.66
CA VAL A 33 5.82 11.68 1.64
C VAL A 33 5.22 12.11 0.31
N LEU A 34 4.12 11.50 -0.12
CA LEU A 34 3.42 11.89 -1.36
C LEU A 34 2.84 13.30 -1.31
N GLN A 35 2.29 13.70 -0.17
CA GLN A 35 1.69 15.02 0.05
C GLN A 35 2.71 16.14 -0.22
N THR A 36 3.96 15.99 0.22
CA THR A 36 5.01 16.99 -0.06
C THR A 36 5.27 17.17 -1.56
N GLY A 37 5.28 16.06 -2.32
CA GLY A 37 5.44 16.12 -3.77
C GLY A 37 4.31 16.89 -4.46
N ILE A 38 3.07 16.70 -4.01
CA ILE A 38 1.90 17.41 -4.53
C ILE A 38 1.97 18.90 -4.19
N GLN A 39 2.39 19.27 -2.99
CA GLN A 39 2.56 20.68 -2.61
C GLN A 39 3.60 21.39 -3.48
N ILE A 40 4.73 20.74 -3.78
CA ILE A 40 5.75 21.29 -4.68
C ILE A 40 5.16 21.48 -6.09
N LEU A 41 4.45 20.47 -6.61
CA LEU A 41 3.80 20.53 -7.93
C LEU A 41 2.77 21.65 -8.00
N THR A 42 1.90 21.77 -7.00
CA THR A 42 0.92 22.85 -6.87
C THR A 42 1.61 24.20 -6.81
N GLY A 43 2.68 24.35 -6.02
CA GLY A 43 3.45 25.58 -5.94
C GLY A 43 4.04 25.96 -7.30
N PHE A 44 4.60 25.00 -8.03
CA PHE A 44 5.12 25.22 -9.37
C PHE A 44 4.04 25.64 -10.35
N LEU A 45 2.87 25.00 -10.30
CA LEU A 45 1.71 25.41 -11.10
C LEU A 45 1.34 26.86 -10.78
N LEU A 46 1.18 27.22 -9.50
CA LEU A 46 0.76 28.56 -9.08
C LEU A 46 1.74 29.68 -9.45
N THR A 47 3.02 29.38 -9.70
CA THR A 47 4.01 30.40 -10.10
C THR A 47 4.03 30.64 -11.61
N LEU A 48 3.50 29.73 -12.43
CA LEU A 48 3.49 29.86 -13.90
C LEU A 48 2.84 31.16 -14.41
N PRO A 49 1.71 31.66 -13.87
CA PRO A 49 1.06 32.88 -14.36
C PRO A 49 1.91 34.14 -14.26
N PHE A 50 2.90 34.13 -13.38
CA PHE A 50 3.81 35.27 -13.16
C PHE A 50 5.06 35.21 -14.06
N GLN A 51 5.25 34.12 -14.81
CA GLN A 51 6.35 33.97 -15.75
C GLN A 51 6.05 34.78 -17.02
N GLN A 52 7.04 35.45 -17.58
CA GLN A 52 6.88 36.23 -18.83
C GLN A 52 6.27 35.40 -19.97
N ARG A 53 6.72 34.15 -20.07
CA ARG A 53 6.28 33.19 -21.09
C ARG A 53 4.80 32.80 -20.97
N PHE A 54 4.15 33.08 -19.84
CA PHE A 54 2.71 32.82 -19.66
C PHE A 54 1.84 33.66 -20.61
N ALA A 55 2.27 34.88 -20.92
CA ALA A 55 1.55 35.78 -21.82
C ALA A 55 1.48 35.26 -23.28
N GLU A 56 2.35 34.32 -23.64
CA GLU A 56 2.43 33.71 -24.97
C GLU A 56 1.57 32.45 -25.10
N LEU A 57 0.97 31.96 -24.00
CA LEU A 57 0.16 30.74 -24.02
C LEU A 57 -1.11 30.92 -24.86
N THR A 58 -1.45 29.87 -25.58
CA THR A 58 -2.74 29.80 -26.27
C THR A 58 -3.89 29.66 -25.28
N ARG A 59 -5.10 30.05 -25.68
CA ARG A 59 -6.31 29.91 -24.83
C ARG A 59 -6.53 28.47 -24.35
N VAL A 60 -6.19 27.47 -25.18
CA VAL A 60 -6.30 26.06 -24.83
C VAL A 60 -5.29 25.68 -23.74
N GLN A 61 -4.03 26.12 -23.86
CA GLN A 61 -3.00 25.89 -22.84
C GLN A 61 -3.37 26.54 -21.50
N VAL A 62 -3.90 27.76 -21.52
CA VAL A 62 -4.40 28.43 -20.30
C VAL A 62 -5.56 27.66 -19.67
N ALA A 63 -6.51 27.15 -20.45
CA ALA A 63 -7.62 26.37 -19.93
C ALA A 63 -7.17 25.04 -19.29
N ILE A 64 -6.24 24.33 -19.93
CA ILE A 64 -5.62 23.11 -19.39
C ILE A 64 -4.88 23.43 -18.10
N TYR A 65 -4.07 24.49 -18.09
CA TYR A 65 -3.37 24.97 -16.91
C TYR A 65 -4.32 25.25 -15.73
N LEU A 66 -5.40 26.00 -15.95
CA LEU A 66 -6.37 26.31 -14.91
C LEU A 66 -7.08 25.06 -14.38
N CYS A 67 -7.41 24.10 -15.26
CA CYS A 67 -7.92 22.80 -14.82
C CYS A 67 -6.91 22.08 -13.92
N LEU A 68 -5.63 22.03 -14.30
CA LEU A 68 -4.58 21.39 -13.49
C LEU A 68 -4.43 22.02 -12.11
N VAL A 69 -4.49 23.36 -12.02
CA VAL A 69 -4.47 24.09 -10.74
C VAL A 69 -5.63 23.65 -9.86
N VAL A 70 -6.86 23.69 -10.38
CA VAL A 70 -8.08 23.29 -9.65
C VAL A 70 -7.99 21.83 -9.21
N LEU A 71 -7.58 20.92 -10.10
CA LEU A 71 -7.36 19.51 -9.75
C LEU A 71 -6.35 19.37 -8.60
N SER A 72 -5.24 20.11 -8.61
CA SER A 72 -4.23 19.98 -7.55
C SER A 72 -4.72 20.48 -6.18
N VAL A 73 -5.54 21.55 -6.18
CA VAL A 73 -6.18 22.03 -4.95
C VAL A 73 -7.22 21.01 -4.45
N LEU A 74 -7.99 20.39 -5.36
CA LEU A 74 -8.93 19.32 -5.01
C LEU A 74 -8.21 18.10 -4.41
N VAL A 75 -7.09 17.67 -4.99
CA VAL A 75 -6.25 16.60 -4.42
C VAL A 75 -5.83 16.94 -2.99
N THR A 76 -5.38 18.18 -2.77
CA THR A 76 -4.98 18.65 -1.44
C THR A 76 -6.17 18.60 -0.45
N ALA A 77 -7.35 19.04 -0.87
CA ALA A 77 -8.56 18.99 -0.05
C ALA A 77 -8.96 17.54 0.31
N VAL A 78 -8.86 16.59 -0.63
CA VAL A 78 -9.16 15.17 -0.38
C VAL A 78 -8.12 14.53 0.54
N LEU A 79 -6.84 14.88 0.40
CA LEU A 79 -5.77 14.47 1.32
C LEU A 79 -6.05 14.93 2.76
N ILE A 80 -6.41 16.20 2.95
CA ILE A 80 -6.80 16.74 4.26
C ILE A 80 -8.04 16.00 4.79
N SER A 81 -9.03 15.75 3.94
CA SER A 81 -10.23 14.98 4.30
C SER A 81 -9.88 13.59 4.83
N THR A 82 -8.89 12.91 4.23
CA THR A 82 -8.40 11.59 4.68
C THR A 82 -7.81 11.67 6.10
N VAL A 83 -7.06 12.72 6.42
CA VAL A 83 -6.49 12.92 7.77
C VAL A 83 -7.59 13.20 8.81
N VAL A 84 -8.57 14.04 8.47
CA VAL A 84 -9.70 14.35 9.37
C VAL A 84 -10.59 13.13 9.59
N MET A 85 -10.84 12.34 8.53
CA MET A 85 -11.64 11.12 8.62
C MET A 85 -11.00 10.05 9.52
N HIS A 86 -9.70 10.07 9.76
CA HIS A 86 -9.14 9.23 10.83
C HIS A 86 -9.51 9.78 12.23
N ARG A 87 -9.27 11.08 12.43
CA ARG A 87 -9.38 11.74 13.75
C ARG A 87 -10.81 11.77 14.31
N THR A 88 -11.81 11.92 13.44
CA THR A 88 -13.22 12.04 13.86
C THR A 88 -13.86 10.68 14.15
N PHE A 89 -13.45 9.63 13.43
CA PHE A 89 -14.13 8.33 13.48
C PHE A 89 -13.58 7.38 14.55
N PHE A 90 -12.35 7.62 15.01
CA PHE A 90 -11.83 6.98 16.22
C PHE A 90 -12.61 7.41 17.48
N ARG A 91 -13.21 8.61 17.47
CA ARG A 91 -14.02 9.12 18.61
C ARG A 91 -15.46 8.62 18.61
N GLN A 92 -15.99 8.07 17.50
CA GLN A 92 -17.43 7.81 17.37
C GLN A 92 -17.85 6.33 17.26
N GLY A 93 -16.93 5.38 17.05
CA GLY A 93 -17.25 3.94 17.16
C GLY A 93 -18.15 3.35 16.05
N ILE A 94 -18.61 4.14 15.08
CA ILE A 94 -19.47 3.71 13.97
C ILE A 94 -18.60 3.21 12.81
N LYS A 95 -18.31 1.91 12.80
CA LYS A 95 -17.20 1.30 12.01
C LYS A 95 -17.54 0.70 10.64
N ARG A 96 -18.80 0.62 10.18
CA ARG A 96 -19.13 -0.19 8.97
C ARG A 96 -19.33 0.57 7.66
N ASP A 97 -19.94 1.76 7.65
CA ASP A 97 -20.14 2.51 6.40
C ASP A 97 -18.90 3.29 5.95
N LEU A 98 -17.93 3.46 6.85
CA LEU A 98 -16.80 4.34 6.60
C LEU A 98 -15.66 3.72 5.79
N VAL A 99 -15.42 2.43 5.95
CA VAL A 99 -14.36 1.70 5.22
C VAL A 99 -14.59 1.79 3.70
N ARG A 100 -15.86 1.86 3.28
CA ARG A 100 -16.23 2.05 1.87
C ARG A 100 -15.93 3.47 1.39
N SER A 101 -16.19 4.49 2.22
CA SER A 101 -15.91 5.89 1.89
C SER A 101 -14.42 6.20 1.81
N SER A 102 -13.60 5.63 2.70
CA SER A 102 -12.14 5.83 2.68
C SER A 102 -11.48 5.23 1.43
N ASP A 103 -11.91 4.04 0.99
CA ASP A 103 -11.41 3.42 -0.25
C ASP A 103 -11.80 4.24 -1.50
N VAL A 104 -13.00 4.82 -1.52
CA VAL A 104 -13.44 5.72 -2.61
C VAL A 104 -12.59 6.99 -2.64
N LEU A 105 -12.32 7.62 -1.48
CA LEU A 105 -11.49 8.83 -1.39
C LEU A 105 -10.04 8.56 -1.82
N LEU A 106 -9.45 7.44 -1.40
CA LEU A 106 -8.11 7.04 -1.83
C LEU A 106 -8.05 6.80 -3.34
N ARG A 107 -9.02 6.08 -3.92
CA ARG A 107 -9.10 5.85 -5.37
C ARG A 107 -9.31 7.15 -6.14
N ALA A 108 -10.18 8.04 -5.66
CA ALA A 108 -10.40 9.34 -6.27
C ALA A 108 -9.12 10.17 -6.27
N THR A 109 -8.40 10.21 -5.15
CA THR A 109 -7.10 10.91 -5.03
C THR A 109 -6.09 10.37 -6.03
N LEU A 110 -5.97 9.05 -6.15
CA LEU A 110 -5.09 8.42 -7.12
C LEU A 110 -5.44 8.84 -8.55
N VAL A 111 -6.72 8.76 -8.92
CA VAL A 111 -7.19 9.17 -10.26
C VAL A 111 -6.85 10.64 -10.54
N LEU A 112 -7.16 11.53 -9.60
CA LEU A 112 -6.88 12.96 -9.72
C LEU A 112 -5.38 13.23 -9.88
N VAL A 113 -4.52 12.60 -9.08
CA VAL A 113 -3.06 12.74 -9.19
C VAL A 113 -2.57 12.25 -10.56
N GLY A 114 -3.09 11.13 -11.06
CA GLY A 114 -2.78 10.63 -12.39
C GLY A 114 -3.14 11.63 -13.50
N LEU A 115 -4.33 12.23 -13.42
CA LEU A 115 -4.77 13.27 -14.37
C LEU A 115 -3.86 14.50 -14.34
N ILE A 116 -3.44 14.93 -13.15
CA ILE A 116 -2.52 16.07 -13.01
C ILE A 116 -1.17 15.75 -13.65
N LEU A 117 -0.60 14.57 -13.42
CA LEU A 117 0.69 14.18 -14.00
C LEU A 117 0.62 14.12 -15.53
N ILE A 118 -0.42 13.47 -16.06
CA ILE A 118 -0.64 13.34 -17.51
C ILE A 118 -0.80 14.72 -18.15
N GLY A 119 -1.68 15.56 -17.59
CA GLY A 119 -1.94 16.88 -18.14
C GLY A 119 -0.78 17.85 -17.98
N THR A 120 -0.03 17.79 -16.87
CA THR A 120 1.15 18.63 -16.64
C THR A 120 2.24 18.30 -17.65
N ILE A 121 2.55 17.03 -17.87
CA ILE A 121 3.55 16.61 -18.86
C ILE A 121 3.10 16.96 -20.28
N GLY A 122 1.82 16.71 -20.61
CA GLY A 122 1.26 17.11 -21.89
C GLY A 122 1.39 18.61 -22.14
N LEU A 123 1.01 19.42 -21.15
CA LEU A 123 1.08 20.88 -21.23
C LEU A 123 2.52 21.39 -21.39
N ILE A 124 3.47 20.85 -20.61
CA ILE A 124 4.89 21.26 -20.70
C ILE A 124 5.44 20.95 -22.09
N PHE A 125 5.20 19.74 -22.61
CA PHE A 125 5.70 19.37 -23.94
C PHE A 125 5.03 20.19 -25.06
N ASP A 126 3.75 20.51 -24.91
CA ASP A 126 3.04 21.38 -25.85
C ASP A 126 3.64 22.80 -25.87
N ILE A 127 3.96 23.37 -24.70
CA ILE A 127 4.59 24.69 -24.58
C ILE A 127 6.03 24.70 -25.12
N VAL A 128 6.78 23.61 -24.95
CA VAL A 128 8.22 23.57 -25.27
C VAL A 128 8.48 23.21 -26.73
N LEU A 129 7.81 22.17 -27.24
CA LEU A 129 8.09 21.60 -28.56
C LEU A 129 7.06 22.00 -29.62
N SER A 130 5.89 22.50 -29.22
CA SER A 130 4.73 22.81 -30.08
C SER A 130 4.21 21.61 -30.90
N GLY A 131 2.99 21.72 -31.42
CA GLY A 131 2.39 20.69 -32.29
C GLY A 131 1.96 19.42 -31.56
N MET A 132 2.27 18.24 -32.10
CA MET A 132 1.79 16.96 -31.55
C MET A 132 2.56 16.47 -30.32
N ALA A 133 3.64 17.15 -29.93
CA ALA A 133 4.50 16.74 -28.82
C ALA A 133 3.73 16.62 -27.50
N GLY A 134 2.81 17.55 -27.22
CA GLY A 134 1.98 17.52 -26.02
C GLY A 134 1.07 16.29 -25.96
N ALA A 135 0.43 15.94 -27.08
CA ALA A 135 -0.45 14.78 -27.17
C ALA A 135 0.33 13.46 -27.00
N VAL A 136 1.51 13.34 -27.63
CA VAL A 136 2.37 12.16 -27.50
C VAL A 136 2.88 12.00 -26.06
N ALA A 137 3.31 13.10 -25.43
CA ALA A 137 3.78 13.08 -24.06
C ALA A 137 2.68 12.73 -23.06
N ALA A 138 1.47 13.29 -23.24
CA ALA A 138 0.30 12.94 -22.44
C ALA A 138 -0.07 11.45 -22.61
N LEU A 139 -0.07 10.94 -23.84
CA LEU A 139 -0.36 9.53 -24.11
C LEU A 139 0.70 8.61 -23.48
N ALA A 140 1.99 8.94 -23.63
CA ALA A 140 3.08 8.18 -23.05
C ALA A 140 3.01 8.17 -21.52
N MET A 141 2.73 9.32 -20.89
CA MET A 141 2.54 9.41 -19.45
C MET A 141 1.30 8.65 -19.00
N GLY A 142 0.19 8.73 -19.75
CA GLY A 142 -1.03 7.97 -19.48
C GLY A 142 -0.80 6.46 -19.54
N ALA A 143 -0.05 6.00 -20.55
CA ALA A 143 0.37 4.61 -20.66
C ALA A 143 1.28 4.19 -19.49
N ALA A 144 2.22 5.04 -19.08
CA ALA A 144 3.10 4.76 -17.94
C ALA A 144 2.31 4.64 -16.62
N VAL A 145 1.42 5.61 -16.33
CA VAL A 145 0.54 5.59 -15.15
C VAL A 145 -0.39 4.39 -15.18
N GLY A 146 -1.04 4.13 -16.31
CA GLY A 146 -1.93 2.98 -16.48
C GLY A 146 -1.20 1.65 -16.31
N LEU A 147 -0.01 1.52 -16.91
CA LEU A 147 0.82 0.33 -16.75
C LEU A 147 1.24 0.14 -15.30
N LEU A 148 1.62 1.20 -14.58
CA LEU A 148 2.01 1.12 -13.18
C LEU A 148 0.83 0.70 -12.28
N TRP A 149 -0.35 1.27 -12.53
CA TRP A 149 -1.60 0.88 -11.86
C TRP A 149 -2.08 -0.53 -12.21
N LEU A 150 -1.77 -1.08 -13.37
CA LEU A 150 -2.09 -2.47 -13.72
C LEU A 150 -1.04 -3.45 -13.19
N LEU A 151 0.23 -3.08 -13.22
CA LEU A 151 1.35 -3.90 -12.74
C LEU A 151 1.28 -4.12 -11.22
N LEU A 152 0.90 -3.11 -10.44
CA LEU A 152 0.74 -3.25 -8.99
C LEU A 152 -0.23 -4.39 -8.61
N PRO A 153 -1.53 -4.34 -8.95
CA PRO A 153 -2.50 -5.35 -8.57
C PRO A 153 -2.15 -6.72 -9.15
N LEU A 154 -1.58 -6.80 -10.36
CA LEU A 154 -1.13 -8.06 -10.95
C LEU A 154 0.05 -8.68 -10.16
N ARG A 155 1.04 -7.88 -9.75
CA ARG A 155 2.17 -8.37 -8.95
C ARG A 155 1.73 -8.80 -7.55
N LEU A 156 0.85 -8.03 -6.90
CA LEU A 156 0.27 -8.41 -5.62
C LEU A 156 -0.55 -9.69 -5.73
N ARG A 157 -1.40 -9.83 -6.75
CA ARG A 157 -2.21 -11.04 -6.99
C ARG A 157 -1.34 -12.27 -7.27
N ARG A 158 -0.28 -12.14 -8.08
CA ARG A 158 0.68 -13.23 -8.35
C ARG A 158 1.44 -13.66 -7.08
N ARG A 159 1.84 -12.71 -6.23
CA ARG A 159 2.51 -13.01 -4.94
C ARG A 159 1.57 -13.71 -3.96
N ALA A 160 0.33 -13.26 -3.86
CA ALA A 160 -0.68 -13.90 -3.00
C ALA A 160 -0.97 -15.35 -3.42
N LEU A 161 -1.13 -15.60 -4.73
CA LEU A 161 -1.33 -16.95 -5.27
C LEU A 161 -0.12 -17.86 -5.02
N ARG A 162 1.11 -17.33 -5.20
CA ARG A 162 2.35 -18.08 -4.95
C ARG A 162 2.55 -18.45 -3.48
N ASN A 163 2.21 -17.54 -2.56
CA ASN A 163 2.28 -17.81 -1.12
C ASN A 163 1.22 -18.83 -0.67
N ARG A 164 0.00 -18.77 -1.23
CA ARG A 164 -1.05 -19.76 -0.96
C ARG A 164 -0.62 -21.17 -1.40
N ASN A 165 0.02 -21.28 -2.56
CA ASN A 165 0.52 -22.56 -3.06
C ASN A 165 1.65 -23.12 -2.17
N ARG A 166 2.60 -22.27 -1.74
CA ARG A 166 3.67 -22.66 -0.80
C ARG A 166 3.13 -23.14 0.55
N ASN A 167 2.11 -22.48 1.11
CA ASN A 167 1.52 -22.88 2.38
C ASN A 167 0.76 -24.21 2.26
N HIS A 168 0.07 -24.46 1.15
CA HIS A 168 -0.56 -25.76 0.90
C HIS A 168 0.46 -26.88 0.71
N SER A 169 1.59 -26.65 0.03
CA SER A 169 2.68 -27.62 -0.09
C SER A 169 3.33 -27.94 1.26
N ARG A 170 3.55 -26.93 2.11
CA ARG A 170 4.06 -27.14 3.48
C ARG A 170 3.09 -27.91 4.37
N GLN A 171 1.80 -27.55 4.36
CA GLN A 171 0.80 -28.28 5.17
C GLN A 171 0.60 -29.72 4.68
N SER A 172 0.62 -29.95 3.37
CA SER A 172 0.50 -31.31 2.82
C SER A 172 1.75 -32.16 3.09
N ALA A 173 2.95 -31.57 3.13
CA ALA A 173 4.16 -32.26 3.55
C ALA A 173 4.15 -32.62 5.05
N ILE A 174 3.67 -31.73 5.92
CA ILE A 174 3.50 -32.00 7.37
C ILE A 174 2.44 -33.07 7.62
N ARG A 175 1.33 -33.06 6.86
CA ARG A 175 0.25 -34.05 6.98
C ARG A 175 0.63 -35.42 6.39
N ARG A 176 1.58 -35.47 5.46
CA ARG A 176 2.08 -36.70 4.83
C ARG A 176 3.24 -37.34 5.59
N GLN A 177 3.81 -36.70 6.61
CA GLN A 177 4.67 -37.43 7.56
C GLN A 177 3.80 -38.48 8.26
N PRO A 178 4.02 -39.78 8.00
CA PRO A 178 3.38 -40.81 8.79
C PRO A 178 3.92 -40.65 10.21
N LYS A 179 3.05 -40.77 11.21
CA LYS A 179 3.47 -41.09 12.58
C LYS A 179 4.14 -42.49 12.57
N GLY A 180 5.35 -42.60 12.04
CA GLY A 180 6.20 -43.77 12.20
C GLY A 180 7.23 -43.43 13.28
N GLY A 181 7.27 -44.08 14.43
CA GLY A 181 6.36 -45.01 15.06
C GLY A 181 6.75 -44.99 16.54
N HIS A 182 5.77 -45.04 17.44
CA HIS A 182 6.09 -45.38 18.82
C HIS A 182 6.73 -46.77 18.81
N PRO A 183 7.95 -46.96 19.35
CA PRO A 183 8.41 -48.30 19.64
C PRO A 183 7.51 -48.83 20.76
N GLN A 184 6.46 -49.58 20.40
CA GLN A 184 5.86 -50.52 21.32
C GLN A 184 6.90 -51.61 21.54
N ARG A 185 7.72 -51.46 22.60
CA ARG A 185 8.44 -52.60 23.17
C ARG A 185 7.49 -53.28 24.16
N GLY A 186 7.14 -54.51 23.80
CA GLY A 186 6.12 -55.34 24.40
C GLY A 186 6.32 -55.63 25.89
N ALA A 187 5.17 -55.84 26.52
CA ALA A 187 4.84 -56.96 27.39
C ALA A 187 5.91 -57.44 28.40
N ARG A 188 5.57 -57.23 29.68
CA ARG A 188 5.98 -58.07 30.81
C ARG A 188 5.66 -59.54 30.53
N PRO A 189 6.55 -60.46 30.93
CA PRO A 189 6.17 -61.66 31.63
C PRO A 189 6.55 -61.52 33.10
N SER A 190 5.57 -61.83 33.96
CA SER A 190 5.76 -62.24 35.33
C SER A 190 6.66 -63.47 35.40
N ASP A 191 7.76 -63.39 36.16
CA ASP A 191 8.42 -64.58 36.69
C ASP A 191 8.69 -64.36 38.17
N GLY A 192 8.22 -65.30 38.98
CA GLY A 192 8.35 -65.31 40.42
C GLY A 192 9.59 -66.09 40.86
N GLY A 193 10.10 -65.75 42.04
CA GLY A 193 10.89 -66.69 42.84
C GLY A 193 12.22 -66.16 43.36
N GLY A 194 12.31 -66.06 44.69
CA GLY A 194 13.51 -66.53 45.41
C GLY A 194 14.50 -65.48 45.93
N GLY A 195 14.24 -64.98 47.15
CA GLY A 195 15.10 -65.18 48.32
C GLY A 195 16.52 -64.58 48.41
N ASN A 196 16.88 -64.29 49.68
CA ASN A 196 18.22 -64.05 50.23
C ASN A 196 18.74 -62.60 50.07
N GLY A 197 19.09 -61.81 51.10
CA GLY A 197 19.59 -62.10 52.44
C GLY A 197 20.98 -61.47 52.58
N ARG A 198 21.24 -60.77 53.71
CA ARG A 198 22.54 -60.20 54.17
C ARG A 198 22.95 -58.87 53.52
N SER A 199 23.52 -57.87 54.21
CA SER A 199 23.95 -57.62 55.60
C SER A 199 24.20 -56.11 55.70
#